data_AF-A0A7W1EBU5-F1
#
_entry.id   AF-A0A7W1EBU5-F1
#
_cell.length_a   1.000
_cell.length_b   1.000
_cell.length_c   1.000
_cell.angle_alpha   90.00
_cell.angle_beta   90.00
_cell.angle_gamma   90.00
#
_symmetry.space_group_name_H-M   'P 1'
#
loop_
_entity.id
_entity.type
_entity.pdbx_description
1 polymer ?
#
loop_
_entity_poly.entity_id
_entity_poly.type
_entity_poly.pdbx_seq_one_letter_code
_entity_poly.pdbx_strand_id
1 'polypeptide(L)'
;MSGVLPPTYEREAVDRWERTSRDTPAKQYSASLLALSRGDVAGARSRVTAGLAGLKAQRQSGDDAEFRALLSAVAGLVTVVAGDTTAGVAQIERALAAAGTLEDTDRTLPLRLQWTLALTGRPETRERGIERLRYGFQPDPLILPYTYFLLGRALTAQGDRDGAAQAYGQFLRLWDKADPEFQPLVRDARHALQELIAEHSSP
;
A
#
# COMPACT_ATOMS: atom_id res chain seq x y z
N MET A 1 8.20 -3.19 -7.01
CA MET A 1 7.00 -3.23 -6.15
C MET A 1 5.88 -3.82 -7.00
N SER A 2 5.38 -5.01 -6.67
CA SER A 2 4.20 -5.57 -7.36
C SER A 2 2.96 -4.80 -6.88
N GLY A 3 2.23 -4.19 -7.81
CA GLY A 3 1.02 -3.41 -7.53
C GLY A 3 -0.10 -4.27 -6.93
N VAL A 4 -1.03 -3.60 -6.24
CA VAL A 4 -2.14 -4.21 -5.48
C VAL A 4 -3.31 -4.63 -6.38
N LEU A 5 -3.22 -4.46 -7.71
CA LEU A 5 -4.31 -4.70 -8.64
C LEU A 5 -4.10 -5.98 -9.49
N PRO A 6 -5.13 -6.81 -9.71
CA PRO A 6 -5.04 -8.03 -10.53
C PRO A 6 -4.59 -7.75 -11.98
N PRO A 7 -3.67 -8.56 -12.56
CA PRO A 7 -2.91 -8.18 -13.76
C PRO A 7 -3.64 -8.27 -15.12
N THR A 8 -4.83 -8.86 -15.23
CA THR A 8 -5.45 -9.18 -16.53
C THR A 8 -6.81 -8.53 -16.81
N TYR A 9 -7.61 -8.19 -15.80
CA TYR A 9 -8.95 -7.64 -16.03
C TYR A 9 -9.02 -6.12 -16.26
N GLU A 10 -7.92 -5.40 -16.10
CA GLU A 10 -8.02 -3.95 -15.90
C GLU A 10 -7.24 -3.09 -16.88
N ARG A 11 -6.31 -3.58 -17.69
CA ARG A 11 -5.48 -2.66 -18.50
C ARG A 11 -6.32 -1.85 -19.49
N GLU A 12 -7.13 -2.49 -20.32
CA GLU A 12 -7.99 -1.78 -21.28
C GLU A 12 -9.10 -0.98 -20.61
N ALA A 13 -9.65 -1.48 -19.50
CA ALA A 13 -10.71 -0.81 -18.75
C ALA A 13 -10.17 0.45 -18.05
N VAL A 14 -9.00 0.36 -17.45
CA VAL A 14 -8.27 1.46 -16.81
C VAL A 14 -7.81 2.48 -17.84
N ASP A 15 -7.24 2.03 -18.96
CA ASP A 15 -6.79 2.94 -20.04
C ASP A 15 -7.99 3.63 -20.72
N ARG A 16 -9.15 2.95 -20.78
CA ARG A 16 -10.42 3.56 -21.22
C ARG A 16 -10.90 4.59 -20.20
N TRP A 17 -10.94 4.22 -18.92
CA TRP A 17 -11.33 5.11 -17.83
C TRP A 17 -10.45 6.36 -17.76
N GLU A 18 -9.13 6.23 -17.94
CA GLU A 18 -8.18 7.36 -17.99
C GLU A 18 -8.53 8.32 -19.14
N ARG A 19 -8.91 7.78 -20.31
CA ARG A 19 -9.24 8.59 -21.49
C ARG A 19 -10.62 9.25 -21.43
N THR A 20 -11.63 8.56 -20.91
CA THR A 20 -13.03 9.01 -21.01
C THR A 20 -13.52 9.78 -19.78
N SER A 21 -12.83 9.67 -18.65
CA SER A 21 -13.30 10.32 -17.41
C SER A 21 -13.00 11.81 -17.39
N ARG A 22 -13.93 12.59 -16.83
CA ARG A 22 -13.75 14.03 -16.58
C ARG A 22 -12.51 14.27 -15.73
N ASP A 23 -11.82 15.38 -15.97
CA ASP A 23 -10.66 15.76 -15.18
C ASP A 23 -11.10 16.27 -13.80
N THR A 24 -11.02 15.39 -12.80
CA THR A 24 -11.44 15.65 -11.42
C THR A 24 -10.29 15.34 -10.45
N PRO A 25 -10.29 15.93 -9.25
CA PRO A 25 -9.32 15.59 -8.21
C PRO A 25 -9.29 14.08 -7.90
N ALA A 26 -10.45 13.43 -7.89
CA ALA A 26 -10.57 11.97 -7.73
C ALA A 26 -9.86 11.20 -8.86
N LYS A 27 -10.04 11.62 -10.12
CA LYS A 27 -9.33 11.02 -11.26
C LYS A 27 -7.83 11.19 -11.11
N GLN A 28 -7.36 12.40 -10.75
CA GLN A 28 -5.94 12.68 -10.57
C GLN A 28 -5.34 11.84 -9.45
N TYR A 29 -6.09 11.65 -8.36
CA TYR A 29 -5.71 10.76 -7.27
C TYR A 29 -5.52 9.32 -7.75
N SER A 30 -6.54 8.69 -8.32
CA SER A 30 -6.46 7.29 -8.78
C SER A 30 -5.41 7.10 -9.88
N ALA A 31 -5.33 8.03 -10.84
CA ALA A 31 -4.35 7.95 -11.93
C ALA A 31 -2.91 8.14 -11.44
N SER A 32 -2.69 8.91 -10.38
CA SER A 32 -1.35 9.06 -9.78
C SER A 32 -0.88 7.79 -9.06
N LEU A 33 -1.78 7.10 -8.34
CA LEU A 33 -1.49 5.79 -7.75
C LEU A 33 -1.20 4.73 -8.82
N LEU A 34 -1.98 4.72 -9.90
CA LEU A 34 -1.74 3.83 -11.03
C LEU A 34 -0.37 4.09 -11.67
N ALA A 35 -0.02 5.36 -11.90
CA ALA A 35 1.29 5.73 -12.43
C ALA A 35 2.42 5.21 -11.53
N LEU A 36 2.32 5.39 -10.20
CA LEU A 36 3.27 4.82 -9.24
C LEU A 36 3.36 3.29 -9.33
N SER A 37 2.21 2.59 -9.45
CA SER A 37 2.19 1.13 -9.58
C SER A 37 2.90 0.62 -10.85
N ARG A 38 2.95 1.46 -11.89
CA ARG A 38 3.64 1.20 -13.16
C ARG A 38 5.11 1.67 -13.15
N GLY A 39 5.58 2.25 -12.05
CA GLY A 39 6.92 2.84 -11.93
C GLY A 39 7.07 4.22 -12.60
N ASP A 40 5.99 4.83 -13.07
CA ASP A 40 5.97 6.16 -13.68
C ASP A 40 5.90 7.26 -12.62
N VAL A 41 7.04 7.52 -11.96
CA VAL A 41 7.16 8.52 -10.89
C VAL A 41 6.91 9.94 -11.41
N ALA A 42 7.37 10.24 -12.63
CA ALA A 42 7.20 11.56 -13.24
C ALA A 42 5.73 11.83 -13.58
N GLY A 43 5.03 10.86 -14.17
CA GLY A 43 3.62 10.96 -14.45
C GLY A 43 2.75 10.97 -13.20
N ALA A 44 3.14 10.26 -12.13
CA ALA A 44 2.48 10.37 -10.83
C ALA A 44 2.60 11.80 -10.28
N ARG A 45 3.80 12.39 -10.29
CA ARG A 45 4.05 13.76 -9.84
C ARG A 45 3.22 14.78 -10.62
N SER A 46 3.21 14.67 -11.95
CA SER A 46 2.44 15.57 -12.81
C SER A 46 0.94 15.56 -12.47
N ARG A 47 0.37 14.37 -12.28
CA ARG A 47 -1.05 14.19 -11.90
C ARG A 47 -1.37 14.77 -10.52
N VAL A 48 -0.50 14.54 -9.54
CA VAL A 48 -0.62 15.14 -8.21
C VAL A 48 -0.66 16.67 -8.29
N THR A 49 0.27 17.28 -9.03
CA THR A 49 0.32 18.73 -9.23
C THR A 49 -0.96 19.24 -9.89
N ALA A 50 -1.44 18.58 -10.94
CA ALA A 50 -2.67 18.95 -11.64
C ALA A 50 -3.90 18.88 -10.72
N GLY A 51 -4.03 17.79 -9.94
CA GLY A 51 -5.14 17.61 -8.99
C GLY A 51 -5.16 18.68 -7.90
N LEU A 52 -4.01 18.99 -7.31
CA LEU A 52 -3.90 20.03 -6.29
C LEU A 52 -4.19 21.43 -6.84
N ALA A 53 -3.76 21.73 -8.08
CA ALA A 53 -4.08 22.98 -8.76
C ALA A 53 -5.58 23.10 -9.05
N GLY A 54 -6.23 22.02 -9.50
CA GLY A 54 -7.67 21.96 -9.73
C GLY A 54 -8.48 22.24 -8.47
N LEU A 55 -8.09 21.66 -7.34
CA LEU A 55 -8.72 21.89 -6.03
C LEU A 55 -8.56 23.32 -5.50
N LYS A 56 -7.53 24.05 -5.94
CA LYS A 56 -7.34 25.46 -5.56
C LYS A 56 -8.26 26.39 -6.35
N ALA A 57 -8.61 26.02 -7.58
CA ALA A 57 -9.43 26.83 -8.48
C ALA A 57 -10.95 26.72 -8.22
N GLN A 58 -11.40 25.70 -7.47
CA GLN A 58 -12.81 25.42 -7.19
C GLN A 58 -13.30 26.12 -5.91
N ARG A 59 -14.61 26.40 -5.82
CA ARG A 59 -15.26 26.84 -4.56
C ARG A 59 -15.27 25.65 -3.60
N GLN A 60 -14.76 25.87 -2.39
CA GLN A 60 -14.55 24.83 -1.37
C GLN A 60 -15.81 23.99 -1.12
N SER A 61 -15.72 22.69 -1.42
CA SER A 61 -16.62 21.64 -0.96
C SER A 61 -15.96 20.81 0.16
N GLY A 62 -16.74 19.99 0.88
CA GLY A 62 -16.19 19.06 1.88
C GLY A 62 -15.25 18.02 1.25
N ASP A 63 -15.63 17.47 0.09
CA ASP A 63 -14.85 16.48 -0.67
C ASP A 63 -13.48 17.06 -1.12
N ASP A 64 -13.39 18.38 -1.31
CA ASP A 64 -12.13 19.03 -1.70
C ASP A 64 -11.05 18.90 -0.64
N ALA A 65 -11.44 18.89 0.65
CA ALA A 65 -10.50 18.74 1.75
C ALA A 65 -9.91 17.33 1.79
N GLU A 66 -10.77 16.32 1.62
CA GLU A 66 -10.37 14.91 1.54
C GLU A 66 -9.42 14.68 0.35
N PHE A 67 -9.81 15.06 -0.86
CA PHE A 67 -8.94 14.86 -2.04
C PHE A 67 -7.65 15.66 -1.97
N ARG A 68 -7.64 16.84 -1.34
CA ARG A 68 -6.41 17.58 -1.08
C ARG A 68 -5.47 16.78 -0.18
N ALA A 69 -6.01 16.17 0.88
CA ALA A 69 -5.26 15.30 1.76
C ALA A 69 -4.76 14.05 1.03
N LEU A 70 -5.61 13.33 0.30
CA LEU A 70 -5.22 12.13 -0.46
C LEU A 70 -4.14 12.43 -1.51
N LEU A 71 -4.28 13.50 -2.29
CA LEU A 71 -3.26 13.91 -3.26
C LEU A 71 -1.95 14.31 -2.58
N SER A 72 -2.03 14.94 -1.41
CA SER A 72 -0.84 15.27 -0.60
C SER A 72 -0.15 14.02 -0.05
N ALA A 73 -0.91 12.96 0.26
CA ALA A 73 -0.35 11.67 0.65
C ALA A 73 0.34 10.97 -0.54
N VAL A 74 -0.25 11.01 -1.75
CA VAL A 74 0.42 10.50 -2.95
C VAL A 74 1.70 11.28 -3.24
N ALA A 75 1.70 12.61 -3.06
CA ALA A 75 2.90 13.42 -3.17
C ALA A 75 4.00 12.92 -2.20
N GLY A 76 3.63 12.55 -0.97
CA GLY A 76 4.56 11.93 -0.03
C GLY A 76 5.09 10.57 -0.51
N LEU A 77 4.25 9.72 -1.12
CA LEU A 77 4.70 8.47 -1.74
C LEU A 77 5.67 8.71 -2.91
N VAL A 78 5.42 9.71 -3.75
CA VAL A 78 6.36 10.12 -4.81
C VAL A 78 7.72 10.48 -4.20
N THR A 79 7.75 11.19 -3.07
CA THR A 79 8.97 11.53 -2.34
C THR A 79 9.67 10.28 -1.77
N VAL A 80 8.90 9.32 -1.23
CA VAL A 80 9.44 8.01 -0.78
C VAL A 80 10.14 7.29 -1.94
N VAL A 81 9.47 7.16 -3.09
CA VAL A 81 10.00 6.45 -4.27
C VAL A 81 11.20 7.18 -4.87
N ALA A 82 11.27 8.51 -4.74
CA ALA A 82 12.43 9.30 -5.15
C ALA A 82 13.65 9.19 -4.21
N GLY A 83 13.53 8.46 -3.10
CA GLY A 83 14.63 8.16 -2.17
C GLY A 83 14.56 8.88 -0.82
N ASP A 84 13.81 9.98 -0.72
CA ASP A 84 13.63 10.71 0.54
C ASP A 84 12.42 10.18 1.31
N THR A 85 12.55 8.97 1.82
CA THR A 85 11.45 8.35 2.58
C THR A 85 11.22 9.03 3.93
N THR A 86 12.20 9.69 4.54
CA THR A 86 11.96 10.39 5.82
C THR A 86 10.98 11.55 5.62
N ALA A 87 11.23 12.41 4.63
CA ALA A 87 10.30 13.48 4.30
C ALA A 87 8.98 12.93 3.74
N GLY A 88 9.06 11.91 2.87
CA GLY A 88 7.89 11.28 2.26
C GLY A 88 6.94 10.64 3.28
N VAL A 89 7.46 9.89 4.25
CA VAL A 89 6.68 9.29 5.34
C VAL A 89 6.02 10.37 6.20
N ALA A 90 6.79 11.38 6.64
CA ALA A 90 6.23 12.47 7.45
C ALA A 90 5.13 13.24 6.70
N GLN A 91 5.25 13.36 5.37
CA GLN A 91 4.22 13.97 4.53
C GLN A 91 2.97 13.09 4.42
N ILE A 92 3.11 11.78 4.21
CA ILE A 92 1.98 10.85 4.17
C ILE A 92 1.21 10.89 5.49
N GLU A 93 1.91 10.91 6.63
CA GLU A 93 1.28 10.95 7.95
C GLU A 93 0.43 12.19 8.16
N ARG A 94 0.99 13.37 7.90
CA ARG A 94 0.26 14.63 8.02
C ARG A 94 -0.95 14.66 7.10
N ALA A 95 -0.79 14.14 5.88
CA ALA A 95 -1.85 14.10 4.88
C ALA A 95 -2.98 13.15 5.30
N LEU A 96 -2.68 11.91 5.72
CA LEU A 96 -3.68 10.97 6.19
C LEU A 96 -4.38 11.43 7.47
N ALA A 97 -3.67 12.11 8.38
CA ALA A 97 -4.30 12.74 9.55
C ALA A 97 -5.28 13.86 9.14
N ALA A 98 -4.94 14.65 8.12
CA ALA A 98 -5.81 15.72 7.61
C ALA A 98 -7.02 15.21 6.82
N ALA A 99 -6.99 13.98 6.30
CA ALA A 99 -8.12 13.36 5.62
C ALA A 99 -9.29 13.01 6.57
N GLY A 100 -9.11 13.16 7.88
CA GLY A 100 -10.20 13.11 8.86
C GLY A 100 -10.61 11.72 9.30
N THR A 101 -10.38 10.66 8.51
CA THR A 101 -10.44 9.28 9.00
C THR A 101 -9.47 8.35 8.25
N LEU A 102 -8.79 7.48 9.01
CA LEU A 102 -8.17 6.23 8.48
C LEU A 102 -9.24 5.14 8.25
N GLU A 103 -10.51 5.46 8.49
CA GLU A 103 -11.66 4.55 8.55
C GLU A 103 -12.45 4.48 7.23
N ASP A 104 -12.35 5.48 6.33
CA ASP A 104 -12.74 5.28 4.93
C ASP A 104 -11.71 4.36 4.29
N THR A 105 -11.98 3.06 4.45
CA THR A 105 -11.07 1.98 4.13
C THR A 105 -10.73 1.98 2.66
N ASP A 106 -11.72 2.19 1.80
CA ASP A 106 -11.60 1.88 0.37
C ASP A 106 -10.70 2.88 -0.35
N ARG A 107 -10.87 4.18 -0.07
CA ARG A 107 -10.10 5.23 -0.73
C ARG A 107 -8.68 5.31 -0.20
N THR A 108 -8.50 5.10 1.10
CA THR A 108 -7.20 5.23 1.76
C THR A 108 -6.38 3.94 1.73
N LEU A 109 -6.98 2.77 1.47
CA LEU A 109 -6.31 1.47 1.56
C LEU A 109 -5.01 1.40 0.74
N PRO A 110 -4.97 1.81 -0.55
CA PRO A 110 -3.73 1.78 -1.31
C PRO A 110 -2.63 2.64 -0.67
N LEU A 111 -2.97 3.83 -0.17
CA LEU A 111 -2.03 4.72 0.51
C LEU A 111 -1.53 4.11 1.83
N ARG A 112 -2.44 3.62 2.67
CA ARG A 112 -2.13 3.00 3.96
C ARG A 112 -1.18 1.80 3.77
N LEU A 113 -1.45 0.97 2.76
CA LEU A 113 -0.63 -0.20 2.45
C LEU A 113 0.76 0.19 1.92
N GLN A 114 0.85 1.09 0.94
CA GLN A 114 2.13 1.54 0.39
C GLN A 114 3.00 2.25 1.43
N TRP A 115 2.38 3.06 2.28
CA TRP A 115 3.05 3.68 3.41
C TRP A 115 3.58 2.64 4.40
N THR A 116 2.76 1.64 4.75
CA THR A 116 3.18 0.56 5.66
C THR A 116 4.34 -0.25 5.08
N LEU A 117 4.36 -0.48 3.78
CA LEU A 117 5.49 -1.10 3.07
C LEU A 117 6.76 -0.23 3.14
N ALA A 118 6.62 1.09 2.99
CA ALA A 118 7.74 2.01 3.14
C ALA A 118 8.34 1.97 4.56
N LEU A 119 7.49 1.85 5.58
CA LEU A 119 7.92 1.73 6.97
C LEU A 119 8.66 0.41 7.25
N THR A 120 8.11 -0.71 6.80
CA THR A 120 8.69 -2.05 7.03
C THR A 120 10.01 -2.28 6.30
N GLY A 121 10.23 -1.58 5.18
CA GLY A 121 11.44 -1.70 4.38
C GLY A 121 12.72 -1.15 5.05
N ARG A 122 12.61 -0.36 6.12
CA ARG A 122 13.76 0.34 6.75
C ARG A 122 13.93 -0.04 8.21
N PRO A 123 15.14 -0.37 8.69
CA PRO A 123 15.37 -0.73 10.09
C PRO A 123 14.79 0.27 11.09
N GLU A 124 14.96 1.57 10.83
CA GLU A 124 14.59 2.65 11.75
C GLU A 124 13.08 2.81 11.93
N THR A 125 12.29 2.39 10.93
CA THR A 125 10.82 2.50 10.94
C THR A 125 10.11 1.15 10.92
N ARG A 126 10.85 0.04 10.94
CA ARG A 126 10.32 -1.31 10.72
C ARG A 126 9.29 -1.69 11.76
N GLU A 127 9.59 -1.42 13.03
CA GLU A 127 8.71 -1.73 14.16
C GLU A 127 7.34 -1.07 13.99
N ARG A 128 7.32 0.22 13.63
CA ARG A 128 6.07 0.95 13.34
C ARG A 128 5.32 0.35 12.16
N GLY A 129 6.04 -0.07 11.12
CA GLY A 129 5.45 -0.78 9.99
C GLY A 129 4.80 -2.11 10.39
N ILE A 130 5.47 -2.89 11.26
CA ILE A 130 4.96 -4.15 11.81
C ILE A 130 3.72 -3.93 12.67
N GLU A 131 3.73 -2.92 13.53
CA GLU A 131 2.54 -2.55 14.33
C GLU A 131 1.34 -2.25 13.43
N ARG A 132 1.55 -1.49 12.35
CA ARG A 132 0.48 -1.22 11.37
C ARG A 132 0.01 -2.49 10.66
N LEU A 133 0.91 -3.41 10.29
CA LEU A 133 0.50 -4.69 9.69
C LEU A 133 -0.30 -5.57 10.65
N ARG A 134 -0.03 -5.50 11.96
CA ARG A 134 -0.75 -6.26 13.00
C ARG A 134 -2.16 -5.73 13.24
N TYR A 135 -2.34 -4.41 13.24
CA TYR A 135 -3.57 -3.79 13.76
C TYR A 135 -4.27 -2.85 12.77
N GLY A 136 -3.54 -2.23 11.84
CA GLY A 136 -4.05 -1.15 10.98
C GLY A 136 -4.93 -1.57 9.80
N PHE A 137 -5.11 -2.88 9.60
CA PHE A 137 -5.90 -3.46 8.49
C PHE A 137 -6.92 -4.50 8.95
N GLN A 138 -7.16 -4.63 10.25
CA GLN A 138 -8.17 -5.55 10.79
C GLN A 138 -9.59 -5.29 10.23
N PRO A 139 -10.01 -4.03 9.99
CA PRO A 139 -11.31 -3.75 9.37
C PRO A 139 -11.38 -4.06 7.87
N ASP A 140 -10.27 -4.43 7.23
CA ASP A 140 -10.14 -4.59 5.78
C ASP A 140 -10.05 -6.10 5.39
N PRO A 141 -11.16 -6.88 5.42
CA PRO A 141 -11.10 -8.33 5.25
C PRO A 141 -10.53 -8.78 3.90
N LEU A 142 -10.67 -7.96 2.86
CA LEU A 142 -10.16 -8.24 1.51
C LEU A 142 -8.62 -8.24 1.45
N ILE A 143 -7.95 -7.42 2.26
CA ILE A 143 -6.49 -7.29 2.24
C ILE A 143 -5.82 -8.00 3.42
N LEU A 144 -6.58 -8.38 4.44
CA LEU A 144 -6.08 -8.98 5.68
C LEU A 144 -5.16 -10.21 5.46
N PRO A 145 -5.47 -11.15 4.54
CA PRO A 145 -4.52 -12.23 4.25
C PRO A 145 -3.18 -11.70 3.73
N TYR A 146 -3.22 -10.75 2.79
CA TYR A 146 -2.01 -10.14 2.25
C TYR A 146 -1.20 -9.40 3.32
N THR A 147 -1.83 -8.77 4.31
CA THR A 147 -1.10 -8.13 5.41
C THR A 147 -0.41 -9.14 6.33
N TYR A 148 -0.96 -10.34 6.53
CA TYR A 148 -0.25 -11.42 7.22
C TYR A 148 0.99 -11.90 6.46
N PHE A 149 0.92 -12.00 5.14
CA PHE A 149 2.09 -12.31 4.32
C PHE A 149 3.19 -11.25 4.47
N LEU A 150 2.82 -9.98 4.37
CA LEU A 150 3.74 -8.86 4.56
C LEU A 150 4.31 -8.82 5.99
N LEU A 151 3.49 -9.17 6.98
CA LEU A 151 3.91 -9.23 8.39
C LEU A 151 4.96 -10.33 8.58
N GLY A 152 4.75 -11.51 8.01
CA GLY A 152 5.74 -12.59 8.02
C GLY A 152 7.09 -12.13 7.47
N ARG A 153 7.10 -11.45 6.31
CA ARG A 153 8.32 -10.92 5.71
C ARG A 153 9.01 -9.87 6.59
N ALA A 154 8.25 -8.95 7.16
CA ALA A 154 8.79 -7.91 8.02
C ALA A 154 9.39 -8.48 9.30
N LEU A 155 8.75 -9.48 9.90
CA LEU A 155 9.23 -10.17 11.10
C LEU A 155 10.48 -11.01 10.81
N THR A 156 10.53 -11.71 9.67
CA THR A 156 11.77 -12.38 9.22
C THR A 156 12.92 -11.39 9.10
N ALA A 157 12.69 -10.23 8.47
CA ALA A 157 13.69 -9.17 8.33
C ALA A 157 14.10 -8.52 9.66
N GLN A 158 13.25 -8.60 10.69
CA GLN A 158 13.55 -8.15 12.05
C GLN A 158 14.28 -9.24 12.87
N GLY A 159 14.32 -10.48 12.40
CA GLY A 159 14.83 -11.62 13.16
C GLY A 159 13.83 -12.23 14.15
N ASP A 160 12.57 -11.79 14.15
CA ASP A 160 11.50 -12.41 14.94
C ASP A 160 10.95 -13.63 14.20
N ARG A 161 11.63 -14.76 14.39
CA ARG A 161 11.34 -16.02 13.69
C ARG A 161 10.00 -16.61 14.07
N ASP A 162 9.68 -16.65 15.36
CA ASP A 162 8.44 -17.22 15.87
C ASP A 162 7.25 -16.38 15.42
N GLY A 163 7.35 -15.06 15.51
CA GLY A 163 6.36 -14.14 14.99
C GLY A 163 6.17 -14.30 13.48
N ALA A 164 7.27 -14.45 12.73
CA ALA A 164 7.20 -14.67 11.28
C ALA A 164 6.48 -15.98 10.93
N ALA A 165 6.81 -17.08 11.61
CA ALA A 165 6.18 -18.37 11.40
C ALA A 165 4.66 -18.31 11.68
N GLN A 166 4.26 -17.64 12.77
CA GLN A 166 2.85 -17.43 13.08
C GLN A 166 2.12 -16.62 11.99
N ALA A 167 2.74 -15.54 11.50
CA ALA A 167 2.15 -14.68 10.47
C ALA A 167 2.00 -15.42 9.13
N TYR A 168 3.04 -16.12 8.65
CA TYR A 168 2.92 -16.95 7.44
C TYR A 168 1.89 -18.07 7.62
N GLY A 169 1.80 -18.68 8.81
CA GLY A 169 0.77 -19.66 9.12
C GLY A 169 -0.65 -19.10 9.02
N GLN A 170 -0.90 -17.87 9.50
CA GLN A 170 -2.19 -17.20 9.33
C GLN A 170 -2.51 -16.93 7.86
N PHE A 171 -1.55 -16.41 7.10
CA PHE A 171 -1.69 -16.19 5.67
C PHE A 171 -2.09 -17.48 4.94
N LEU A 172 -1.38 -18.57 5.18
CA LEU A 172 -1.66 -19.87 4.55
C LEU A 172 -3.03 -20.42 4.96
N ARG A 173 -3.48 -20.22 6.21
CA ARG A 173 -4.84 -20.63 6.61
C ARG A 173 -5.94 -19.90 5.84
N LEU A 174 -5.71 -18.64 5.49
CA LEU A 174 -6.70 -17.81 4.80
C LEU A 174 -6.66 -18.00 3.28
N TRP A 175 -5.47 -18.22 2.71
CA TRP A 175 -5.22 -18.18 1.25
C TRP A 175 -4.61 -19.47 0.65
N ASP A 176 -4.65 -20.62 1.33
CA ASP A 176 -4.10 -21.88 0.77
C ASP A 176 -4.70 -22.27 -0.60
N LYS A 177 -5.94 -21.86 -0.85
CA LYS A 177 -6.72 -22.06 -2.08
C LYS A 177 -7.11 -20.74 -2.76
N ALA A 178 -6.31 -19.69 -2.57
CA ALA A 178 -6.52 -18.43 -3.27
C ALA A 178 -6.49 -18.61 -4.79
N ASP A 179 -7.05 -17.63 -5.52
CA ASP A 179 -7.09 -17.64 -6.98
C ASP A 179 -5.69 -17.85 -7.59
N PRO A 180 -5.60 -18.39 -8.83
CA PRO A 180 -4.32 -18.72 -9.46
C PRO A 180 -3.30 -17.58 -9.46
N GLU A 181 -3.73 -16.32 -9.59
CA GLU A 181 -2.83 -15.15 -9.52
C GLU A 181 -2.12 -14.97 -8.17
N PHE A 182 -2.70 -15.47 -7.07
CA PHE A 182 -2.12 -15.35 -5.72
C PHE A 182 -1.32 -16.57 -5.29
N GLN A 183 -1.39 -17.68 -6.05
CA GLN A 183 -0.61 -18.89 -5.78
C GLN A 183 0.92 -18.68 -5.69
N PRO A 184 1.55 -17.72 -6.40
CA PRO A 184 2.96 -17.38 -6.15
C PRO A 184 3.22 -16.98 -4.70
N LEU A 185 2.38 -16.13 -4.11
CA LEU A 185 2.53 -15.69 -2.71
C LEU A 185 2.36 -16.86 -1.73
N VAL A 186 1.43 -17.78 -2.02
CA VAL A 186 1.23 -19.01 -1.24
C VAL A 186 2.48 -19.88 -1.25
N ARG A 187 3.13 -20.04 -2.41
CA ARG A 187 4.39 -20.81 -2.51
C ARG A 187 5.51 -20.13 -1.74
N ASP A 188 5.66 -18.81 -1.88
CA ASP A 188 6.68 -18.04 -1.16
C ASP A 188 6.52 -18.17 0.36
N ALA A 189 5.29 -18.07 0.86
CA ALA A 189 5.00 -18.23 2.29
C ALA A 189 5.25 -19.65 2.80
N ARG A 190 4.92 -20.69 2.01
CA ARG A 190 5.23 -22.09 2.38
C ARG A 190 6.73 -22.31 2.48
N HIS A 191 7.49 -21.81 1.53
CA HIS A 191 8.95 -21.90 1.53
C HIS A 191 9.53 -21.20 2.77
N ALA A 192 9.16 -19.94 3.00
CA ALA A 192 9.64 -19.18 4.15
C ALA A 192 9.29 -19.86 5.48
N LEU A 193 8.08 -20.43 5.61
CA LEU A 193 7.69 -21.16 6.81
C LEU A 193 8.50 -22.45 7.01
N GLN A 194 8.80 -23.18 5.93
CA GLN A 194 9.62 -24.39 5.99
C GLN A 194 11.05 -24.07 6.45
N GLU A 195 11.66 -23.02 5.91
CA GLU A 195 12.99 -22.55 6.33
C GLU A 195 13.00 -22.15 7.80
N LEU A 196 11.96 -21.42 8.24
CA LEU A 196 11.86 -20.95 9.62
C LEU A 196 11.81 -22.12 10.62
N ILE A 197 11.09 -23.20 10.28
CA ILE A 197 10.94 -24.41 11.10
C ILE A 197 12.19 -25.29 11.06
N ALA A 198 12.82 -25.45 9.89
CA ALA A 198 13.99 -26.31 9.72
C ALA A 198 15.19 -25.82 10.55
N GLU A 199 15.44 -24.51 10.54
CA GLU A 199 16.52 -23.89 11.31
C GLU A 199 16.25 -23.91 12.83
N HIS A 200 14.99 -23.95 13.28
CA HIS A 200 14.67 -24.15 14.70
C HIS A 200 14.97 -25.57 15.18
N SER A 201 15.08 -26.53 14.26
CA SER A 201 15.34 -27.94 14.56
C SER A 201 16.83 -28.30 14.55
N SER A 202 17.72 -27.34 14.24
CA SER A 202 19.17 -27.52 14.25
C SER A 202 19.76 -26.93 15.55
N PRO A 203 20.31 -27.76 16.46
CA PRO A 203 20.86 -27.33 17.76
C PRO A 203 22.23 -26.64 17.67
#